data_AF-A0A6I1JHL9-F1
#
_entry.id   AF-A0A6I1JHL9-F1
#
_cell.length_a   1.000
_cell.length_b   1.000
_cell.length_c   1.000
_cell.angle_alpha   90.00
_cell.angle_beta   90.00
_cell.angle_gamma   90.00
#
_symmetry.space_group_name_H-M   'P 1'
#
loop_
_entity.id
_entity.type
_entity.pdbx_description
1 polymer ?
#
loop_
_entity_poly.entity_id
_entity_poly.type
_entity_poly.pdbx_seq_one_letter_code
_entity_poly.pdbx_strand_id
1 'polypeptide(L)'
;MDPDQRPAGAFSDPDLKKRILSALVLIPVAIFTAWLGDWPFALLWLCGAAIVLWEWNRLVLPAAPPALFAGEVVALAAALGLERYFVNPGFSMIALGAGAGLALALSPQGRSRWAIAGLLYAAAVVLGPTILRDDNSLGFIAILWLFAVVWGTDVAAYFAGRSIGGPKLWPRLSPKKTWSGFIGGTLVGTLIALAVVRIAG
;
A
#
# COMPACT_ATOMS: atom_id res chain seq x y z
N MET A 1 -20.91 10.02 -25.59
CA MET A 1 -19.84 10.98 -25.27
C MET A 1 -18.59 10.20 -24.96
N ASP A 2 -17.54 10.42 -25.74
CA ASP A 2 -16.22 9.86 -25.51
C ASP A 2 -15.66 10.44 -24.18
N PRO A 3 -15.41 9.62 -23.14
CA PRO A 3 -14.92 10.09 -21.86
C PRO A 3 -13.51 10.71 -21.93
N ASP A 4 -12.80 10.57 -23.05
CA ASP A 4 -11.43 11.10 -23.26
C ASP A 4 -11.37 12.55 -23.79
N GLN A 5 -12.51 13.20 -24.06
CA GLN A 5 -12.56 14.60 -24.52
C GLN A 5 -12.91 15.62 -23.43
N ARG A 6 -12.54 15.38 -22.17
CA ARG A 6 -12.76 16.40 -21.13
C ARG A 6 -11.71 17.52 -21.27
N PRO A 7 -12.13 18.80 -21.32
CA PRO A 7 -11.19 19.91 -21.42
C PRO A 7 -10.24 19.92 -20.21
N ALA A 8 -8.94 20.04 -20.50
CA ALA A 8 -7.91 20.23 -19.50
C ALA A 8 -8.16 21.54 -18.75
N GLY A 9 -8.74 21.49 -17.55
CA GLY A 9 -8.86 22.67 -16.69
C GLY A 9 -9.97 22.69 -15.65
N ALA A 10 -11.03 21.88 -15.77
CA ALA A 10 -12.13 21.97 -14.81
C ALA A 10 -11.91 21.09 -13.56
N PHE A 11 -11.89 21.69 -12.37
CA PHE A 11 -11.87 21.02 -11.06
C PHE A 11 -13.10 20.14 -10.77
N SER A 12 -14.06 20.07 -11.70
CA SER A 12 -15.28 19.27 -11.60
C SER A 12 -15.06 17.84 -12.12
N ASP A 13 -14.10 17.11 -11.55
CA ASP A 13 -14.03 15.67 -11.77
C ASP A 13 -14.89 14.99 -10.69
N PRO A 14 -15.99 14.29 -11.04
CA PRO A 14 -16.78 13.53 -10.07
C PRO A 14 -15.93 12.55 -9.24
N ASP A 15 -14.81 12.10 -9.81
CA ASP A 15 -13.85 11.24 -9.13
C ASP A 15 -13.06 11.97 -8.03
N LEU A 16 -12.85 13.28 -8.17
CA LEU A 16 -12.18 14.08 -7.13
C LEU A 16 -13.03 14.18 -5.86
N LYS A 17 -14.35 14.40 -6.01
CA LYS A 17 -15.26 14.44 -4.85
C LYS A 17 -15.27 13.11 -4.10
N LYS A 18 -15.31 11.98 -4.82
CA LYS A 18 -15.25 10.63 -4.22
C LYS A 18 -13.93 10.41 -3.48
N ARG A 19 -12.80 10.82 -4.07
CA ARG A 19 -11.46 10.73 -3.46
C ARG A 19 -11.36 11.56 -2.18
N ILE A 20 -11.86 12.79 -2.19
CA ILE A 20 -11.88 13.66 -1.00
C ILE A 20 -12.72 13.02 0.10
N LEU A 21 -13.91 12.51 -0.21
CA LEU A 21 -14.78 11.89 0.78
C LEU A 21 -14.15 10.63 1.39
N SER A 22 -13.52 9.77 0.58
CA SER A 22 -12.80 8.60 1.11
C SER A 22 -11.59 9.02 1.95
N ALA A 23 -10.85 10.05 1.54
CA ALA A 23 -9.69 10.53 2.28
C ALA A 23 -10.07 11.11 3.65
N LEU A 24 -11.19 11.83 3.72
CA LEU A 24 -11.73 12.38 4.98
C LEU A 24 -12.06 11.31 6.02
N VAL A 25 -12.33 10.08 5.61
CA VAL A 25 -12.58 8.95 6.52
C VAL A 25 -11.30 8.16 6.78
N LEU A 26 -10.56 7.80 5.72
CA LEU A 26 -9.40 6.92 5.83
C LEU A 26 -8.20 7.58 6.52
N ILE A 27 -7.97 8.88 6.30
CA ILE A 27 -6.85 9.60 6.93
C ILE A 27 -7.00 9.63 8.46
N PRO A 28 -8.14 10.08 9.04
CA PRO A 28 -8.33 10.04 10.48
C PRO A 28 -8.23 8.63 11.06
N VAL A 29 -8.79 7.62 10.39
CA VAL A 29 -8.68 6.22 10.83
C VAL A 29 -7.22 5.78 10.87
N ALA A 30 -6.45 6.03 9.81
CA ALA A 30 -5.04 5.65 9.73
C ALA A 30 -4.17 6.36 10.78
N ILE A 31 -4.40 7.67 11.01
CA ILE A 31 -3.68 8.43 12.04
C ILE A 31 -4.09 7.98 13.44
N PHE A 32 -5.39 7.72 13.67
CA PHE A 32 -5.90 7.30 14.97
C PHE A 32 -5.38 5.93 15.38
N THR A 33 -5.42 4.94 14.47
CA THR A 33 -4.85 3.62 14.75
C THR A 33 -3.33 3.69 14.90
N ALA A 34 -2.63 4.54 14.12
CA ALA A 34 -1.21 4.79 14.32
C ALA A 34 -0.92 5.40 15.68
N TRP A 35 -1.76 6.32 16.17
CA TRP A 35 -1.61 6.92 17.50
C TRP A 35 -1.79 5.87 18.60
N LEU A 36 -2.82 5.02 18.50
CA LEU A 36 -3.02 3.88 19.41
C LEU A 36 -1.85 2.89 19.36
N GLY A 37 -1.29 2.65 18.18
CA GLY A 37 -0.23 1.67 17.97
C GLY A 37 -0.73 0.23 18.13
N ASP A 38 0.20 -0.67 18.45
CA ASP A 38 -0.03 -2.07 18.78
C ASP A 38 -1.06 -2.79 17.86
N TRP A 39 -1.96 -3.59 18.43
CA TRP A 39 -2.96 -4.35 17.69
C TRP A 39 -3.94 -3.50 16.86
N PRO A 40 -4.46 -2.34 17.33
CA PRO A 40 -5.31 -1.48 16.50
C PRO A 40 -4.66 -1.10 15.15
N PHE A 41 -3.38 -0.72 15.16
CA PHE A 41 -2.65 -0.43 13.92
C PHE A 41 -2.41 -1.68 13.09
N ALA A 42 -1.97 -2.76 13.74
CA ALA A 42 -1.64 -4.02 13.07
C ALA A 42 -2.86 -4.66 12.37
N LEU A 43 -4.04 -4.62 13.00
CA LEU A 43 -5.27 -5.14 12.44
C LEU A 43 -5.76 -4.33 11.23
N LEU A 44 -5.58 -3.00 11.24
CA LEU A 44 -5.91 -2.17 10.08
C LEU A 44 -5.08 -2.60 8.85
N TRP A 45 -3.77 -2.79 9.03
CA TRP A 45 -2.88 -3.20 7.95
C TRP A 45 -3.06 -4.66 7.55
N LEU A 46 -3.41 -5.56 8.48
CA LEU A 46 -3.76 -6.94 8.16
C LEU A 46 -5.03 -7.00 7.29
N CYS A 47 -6.05 -6.22 7.62
CA CYS A 47 -7.25 -6.07 6.78
C CYS A 47 -6.89 -5.52 5.39
N GLY A 48 -6.04 -4.49 5.32
CA GLY A 48 -5.54 -3.95 4.05
C GLY A 48 -4.79 -4.98 3.21
N ALA A 49 -3.89 -5.74 3.82
CA ALA A 49 -3.14 -6.82 3.17
C ALA A 49 -4.06 -7.95 2.67
N ALA A 50 -5.08 -8.33 3.46
CA ALA A 50 -6.07 -9.34 3.05
C ALA A 50 -6.90 -8.86 1.85
N ILE A 51 -7.28 -7.58 1.79
CA ILE A 51 -7.98 -6.99 0.64
C ILE A 51 -7.08 -6.98 -0.60
N VAL A 52 -5.81 -6.57 -0.45
CA VAL A 52 -4.82 -6.58 -1.55
C VAL A 52 -4.63 -7.99 -2.09
N LEU A 53 -4.47 -8.97 -1.21
CA LEU A 53 -4.32 -10.37 -1.58
C LEU A 53 -5.57 -10.92 -2.26
N TRP A 54 -6.76 -10.55 -1.77
CA TRP A 54 -8.02 -10.94 -2.38
C TRP A 54 -8.14 -10.43 -3.83
N GLU A 55 -7.88 -9.14 -4.06
CA GLU A 55 -7.86 -8.55 -5.40
C GLU A 55 -6.81 -9.22 -6.29
N TRP A 56 -5.60 -9.41 -5.78
CA TRP A 56 -4.52 -10.08 -6.50
C TRP A 56 -4.92 -11.49 -6.96
N ASN A 57 -5.47 -12.30 -6.05
CA ASN A 57 -5.90 -13.66 -6.35
C ASN A 57 -7.04 -13.69 -7.35
N ARG A 58 -8.01 -12.76 -7.27
CA ARG A 58 -9.09 -12.68 -8.26
C ARG A 58 -8.60 -12.32 -9.66
N LEU A 59 -7.59 -11.46 -9.76
CA LEU A 59 -7.02 -11.04 -11.04
C LEU A 59 -6.11 -12.11 -11.66
N VAL A 60 -5.26 -12.75 -10.84
CA VAL A 60 -4.18 -13.60 -11.35
C VAL A 60 -4.49 -15.09 -11.21
N LEU A 61 -5.35 -15.49 -10.26
CA LEU A 61 -5.67 -16.88 -9.91
C LEU A 61 -7.19 -17.18 -10.01
N PRO A 62 -7.85 -16.96 -11.17
CA PRO A 62 -9.32 -17.02 -11.27
C PRO A 62 -9.96 -18.39 -10.95
N ALA A 63 -9.16 -19.47 -10.91
CA ALA A 63 -9.61 -20.83 -10.61
C ALA A 63 -9.02 -21.38 -9.29
N ALA A 64 -8.41 -20.54 -8.46
CA ALA A 64 -7.89 -20.97 -7.16
C ALA A 64 -9.03 -21.33 -6.20
N PRO A 65 -8.88 -22.38 -5.37
CA PRO A 65 -9.86 -22.73 -4.35
C PRO A 65 -9.88 -21.65 -3.26
N PRO A 66 -11.04 -21.37 -2.62
CA PRO A 66 -11.13 -20.44 -1.49
C PRO A 66 -10.19 -20.78 -0.32
N ALA A 67 -9.85 -22.07 -0.16
CA ALA A 67 -8.89 -22.55 0.82
C ALA A 67 -7.48 -21.96 0.66
N LEU A 68 -7.07 -21.63 -0.57
CA LEU A 68 -5.78 -20.96 -0.81
C LEU A 68 -5.78 -19.58 -0.15
N PHE A 69 -6.77 -18.74 -0.48
CA PHE A 69 -6.89 -17.40 0.09
C PHE A 69 -7.00 -17.44 1.62
N ALA A 70 -7.85 -18.33 2.16
CA ALA A 70 -8.00 -18.48 3.60
C ALA A 70 -6.67 -18.85 4.28
N GLY A 71 -5.94 -19.82 3.72
CA GLY A 71 -4.66 -20.23 4.28
C GLY A 71 -3.54 -19.20 4.11
N GLU A 72 -3.54 -18.41 3.04
CA GLU A 72 -2.62 -17.28 2.88
C GLU A 72 -2.92 -16.17 3.90
N VAL A 73 -4.19 -15.86 4.18
CA VAL A 73 -4.58 -14.91 5.24
C VAL A 73 -4.15 -15.43 6.62
N VAL A 74 -4.32 -16.73 6.89
CA VAL A 74 -3.81 -17.36 8.13
C VAL A 74 -2.29 -17.25 8.21
N ALA A 75 -1.57 -17.47 7.11
CA ALA A 75 -0.12 -17.31 7.07
C ALA A 75 0.32 -15.87 7.35
N LEU A 76 -0.39 -14.87 6.81
CA LEU A 76 -0.14 -13.45 7.10
C LEU A 76 -0.41 -13.11 8.58
N ALA A 77 -1.54 -13.56 9.11
CA ALA A 77 -1.90 -13.33 10.52
C ALA A 77 -0.91 -14.01 11.47
N ALA A 78 -0.48 -15.24 11.16
CA ALA A 78 0.54 -15.96 11.90
C ALA A 78 1.90 -15.25 11.81
N ALA A 79 2.30 -14.81 10.61
CA ALA A 79 3.56 -14.09 10.43
C ALA A 79 3.61 -12.80 11.25
N LEU A 80 2.52 -12.03 11.27
CA LEU A 80 2.37 -10.82 12.08
C LEU A 80 2.36 -11.12 13.59
N GLY A 81 1.57 -12.11 14.03
CA GLY A 81 1.47 -12.45 15.45
C GLY A 81 2.78 -13.01 16.02
N LEU A 82 3.47 -13.85 15.24
CA LEU A 82 4.78 -14.40 15.62
C LEU A 82 5.87 -13.34 15.65
N GLU A 83 5.86 -12.40 14.69
CA GLU A 83 6.76 -11.24 14.69
C GLU A 83 6.61 -10.44 15.98
N ARG A 84 5.37 -10.06 16.33
CA ARG A 84 5.09 -9.28 17.54
C ARG A 84 5.42 -10.00 18.84
N TYR A 85 5.14 -11.31 18.91
CA TYR A 85 5.30 -12.06 20.16
C TYR A 85 6.76 -12.41 20.44
N PHE A 86 7.51 -12.83 19.41
CA PHE A 86 8.89 -13.30 19.57
C PHE A 86 9.94 -12.28 19.15
N VAL A 87 9.55 -11.21 18.45
CA VAL A 87 10.45 -10.18 17.89
C VAL A 87 11.59 -10.83 17.10
N ASN A 88 11.24 -11.82 16.28
CA ASN A 88 12.19 -12.60 15.51
C ASN A 88 11.65 -12.85 14.09
N PRO A 89 12.32 -12.33 13.04
CA PRO A 89 11.84 -12.45 11.66
C PRO A 89 11.83 -13.91 11.17
N GLY A 90 12.61 -14.80 11.78
CA GLY A 90 12.66 -16.22 11.42
C GLY A 90 11.31 -16.92 11.58
N PHE A 91 10.53 -16.59 12.61
CA PHE A 91 9.20 -17.18 12.78
C PHE A 91 8.20 -16.69 11.74
N SER A 92 8.27 -15.40 11.39
CA SER A 92 7.46 -14.85 10.29
C SER A 92 7.82 -15.47 8.96
N MET A 93 9.11 -15.71 8.71
CA MET A 93 9.57 -16.40 7.50
C MET A 93 9.06 -17.84 7.43
N ILE A 94 8.98 -18.56 8.56
CA ILE A 94 8.39 -19.90 8.61
C ILE A 94 6.89 -19.86 8.27
N ALA A 95 6.14 -18.93 8.85
CA ALA A 95 4.71 -18.77 8.56
C ALA A 95 4.46 -18.42 7.08
N LEU A 96 5.24 -17.49 6.52
CA LEU A 96 5.18 -17.14 5.09
C LEU A 96 5.65 -18.31 4.20
N GLY A 97 6.63 -19.09 4.64
CA GLY A 97 7.07 -20.31 3.96
C GLY A 97 5.98 -21.37 3.89
N ALA A 98 5.22 -21.54 4.97
CA ALA A 98 4.05 -22.42 5.00
C ALA A 98 2.95 -21.92 4.03
N GLY A 99 2.68 -20.61 4.02
CA GLY A 99 1.77 -19.99 3.04
C GLY A 99 2.25 -20.17 1.60
N ALA A 100 3.55 -20.04 1.33
CA ALA A 100 4.13 -20.31 0.03
C ALA A 100 4.03 -21.78 -0.38
N GLY A 101 4.22 -22.71 0.57
CA GLY A 101 3.97 -24.14 0.36
C GLY A 101 2.52 -24.44 0.00
N LEU A 102 1.57 -23.79 0.68
CA LEU A 102 0.15 -23.86 0.34
C LEU A 102 -0.12 -23.31 -1.07
N ALA A 103 0.48 -22.18 -1.42
CA ALA A 103 0.39 -21.59 -2.75
C ALA A 103 0.96 -22.52 -3.83
N LEU A 104 2.06 -23.23 -3.57
CA LEU A 104 2.58 -24.26 -4.48
C LEU A 104 1.60 -25.42 -4.65
N ALA A 105 0.93 -25.84 -3.59
CA ALA A 105 0.04 -27.00 -3.60
C ALA A 105 -1.35 -26.72 -4.21
N LEU A 106 -1.91 -25.53 -3.98
CA LEU A 106 -3.32 -25.22 -4.29
C LEU A 106 -3.51 -24.24 -5.45
N SER A 107 -2.45 -23.59 -5.93
CA SER A 107 -2.60 -22.66 -7.06
C SER A 107 -2.87 -23.39 -8.38
N PRO A 108 -3.58 -22.76 -9.32
CA PRO A 108 -3.75 -23.31 -10.66
C PRO A 108 -2.41 -23.55 -11.36
N GLN A 109 -2.36 -24.56 -12.23
CA GLN A 109 -1.13 -24.97 -12.92
C GLN A 109 -0.43 -23.77 -13.59
N GLY A 110 0.88 -23.63 -13.32
CA GLY A 110 1.71 -22.54 -13.86
C GLY A 110 1.54 -21.17 -13.19
N ARG A 111 0.70 -21.05 -12.15
CA ARG A 111 0.43 -19.79 -11.45
C ARG A 111 0.96 -19.69 -10.02
N SER A 112 1.60 -20.74 -9.50
CA SER A 112 2.15 -20.75 -8.14
C SER A 112 3.10 -19.60 -7.84
N ARG A 113 3.99 -19.24 -8.79
CA ARG A 113 4.87 -18.07 -8.65
C ARG A 113 4.10 -16.77 -8.42
N TRP A 114 2.92 -16.63 -9.01
CA TRP A 114 2.09 -15.44 -8.87
C TRP A 114 1.33 -15.45 -7.55
N ALA A 115 0.89 -16.61 -7.08
CA ALA A 115 0.30 -16.75 -5.75
C ALA A 115 1.31 -16.37 -4.65
N ILE A 116 2.54 -16.92 -4.74
CA ILE A 116 3.63 -16.60 -3.81
C ILE A 116 3.98 -15.10 -3.88
N ALA A 117 4.06 -14.51 -5.08
CA ALA A 117 4.32 -13.08 -5.23
C ALA A 117 3.21 -12.23 -4.58
N GLY A 118 1.95 -12.63 -4.72
CA GLY A 118 0.81 -11.98 -4.05
C GLY A 118 0.90 -12.06 -2.54
N LEU A 119 1.22 -13.24 -1.99
CA LEU A 119 1.44 -13.45 -0.56
C LEU A 119 2.58 -12.57 -0.03
N LEU A 120 3.73 -12.55 -0.71
CA LEU A 120 4.88 -11.75 -0.30
C LEU A 120 4.60 -10.24 -0.39
N TYR A 121 3.87 -9.81 -1.41
CA TYR A 121 3.44 -8.42 -1.56
C TYR A 121 2.49 -8.02 -0.41
N ALA A 122 1.49 -8.85 -0.11
CA ALA A 122 0.58 -8.63 1.01
C ALA A 122 1.33 -8.66 2.36
N ALA A 123 2.33 -9.54 2.52
CA ALA A 123 3.19 -9.59 3.69
C ALA A 123 3.98 -8.28 3.87
N ALA A 124 4.51 -7.69 2.80
CA ALA A 124 5.16 -6.38 2.84
C ALA A 124 4.18 -5.27 3.24
N VAL A 125 2.93 -5.32 2.76
CA VAL A 125 1.88 -4.36 3.11
C VAL A 125 1.55 -4.39 4.60
N VAL A 126 1.50 -5.58 5.23
CA VAL A 126 1.21 -5.67 6.67
C VAL A 126 2.45 -5.48 7.54
N LEU A 127 3.53 -6.24 7.29
CA LEU A 127 4.71 -6.27 8.18
C LEU A 127 5.53 -4.97 8.11
N GLY A 128 5.67 -4.36 6.93
CA GLY A 128 6.51 -3.17 6.77
C GLY A 128 6.07 -2.01 7.67
N PRO A 129 4.81 -1.55 7.55
CA PRO A 129 4.29 -0.50 8.41
C PRO A 129 4.24 -0.90 9.88
N THR A 130 3.88 -2.14 10.23
CA THR A 130 3.77 -2.54 11.65
C THR A 130 5.13 -2.58 12.32
N ILE A 131 6.15 -3.17 11.68
CA ILE A 131 7.53 -3.17 12.19
C ILE A 131 8.03 -1.74 12.37
N LEU A 132 7.77 -0.87 11.39
CA LEU A 132 8.17 0.54 11.50
C LEU A 132 7.46 1.24 12.66
N ARG A 133 6.18 0.95 12.89
CA ARG A 133 5.39 1.55 13.97
C ARG A 133 5.82 1.06 15.36
N ASP A 134 6.29 -0.18 15.46
CA ASP A 134 6.66 -0.80 16.73
C ASP A 134 8.05 -0.41 17.22
N ASP A 135 8.80 0.36 16.43
CA ASP A 135 10.04 0.96 16.89
C ASP A 135 9.80 1.86 18.12
N ASN A 136 10.52 1.56 19.20
CA ASN A 136 10.38 2.24 20.49
C ASN A 136 10.83 3.70 20.49
N SER A 137 11.67 4.10 19.53
CA SER A 137 12.27 5.43 19.50
C SER A 137 11.50 6.39 18.61
N LEU A 138 11.18 5.96 17.39
CA LEU A 138 10.63 6.83 16.35
C LEU A 138 9.31 6.32 15.80
N GLY A 139 8.79 5.17 16.22
CA GLY A 139 7.77 4.42 15.46
C GLY A 139 6.54 5.23 15.05
N PHE A 140 5.96 6.02 15.95
CA PHE A 140 4.83 6.89 15.60
C PHE A 140 5.22 8.01 14.62
N ILE A 141 6.34 8.71 14.88
CA ILE A 141 6.85 9.78 14.02
C ILE A 141 7.23 9.23 12.64
N ALA A 142 7.84 8.04 12.59
CA ALA A 142 8.23 7.38 11.36
C ALA A 142 7.02 7.01 10.50
N ILE A 143 5.90 6.60 11.10
CA ILE A 143 4.65 6.39 10.37
C ILE A 143 4.04 7.70 9.88
N LEU A 144 4.04 8.76 10.69
CA LEU A 144 3.59 10.08 10.23
C LEU A 144 4.45 10.61 9.07
N TRP A 145 5.77 10.39 9.15
CA TRP A 145 6.71 10.68 8.09
C TRP A 145 6.38 9.89 6.82
N LEU A 146 6.17 8.58 6.93
CA LEU A 146 5.79 7.71 5.81
C LEU A 146 4.49 8.19 5.14
N PHE A 147 3.45 8.47 5.93
CA PHE A 147 2.17 8.98 5.42
C PHE A 147 2.33 10.34 4.74
N ALA A 148 3.02 11.29 5.37
CA ALA A 148 3.22 12.61 4.82
C ALA A 148 3.98 12.56 3.47
N VAL A 149 5.04 11.75 3.39
CA VAL A 149 5.84 11.59 2.18
C VAL A 149 5.02 10.93 1.07
N VAL A 150 4.35 9.81 1.34
CA VAL A 150 3.57 9.08 0.32
C VAL A 150 2.39 9.91 -0.17
N TRP A 151 1.56 10.41 0.75
CA TRP A 151 0.37 11.20 0.38
C TRP A 151 0.77 12.52 -0.27
N GLY A 152 1.80 13.19 0.24
CA GLY A 152 2.32 14.43 -0.31
C GLY A 152 2.89 14.25 -1.72
N THR A 153 3.63 13.18 -1.96
CA THR A 153 4.15 12.81 -3.30
C THR A 153 3.02 12.60 -4.29
N ASP A 154 1.97 11.86 -3.90
CA ASP A 154 0.82 11.59 -4.77
C ASP A 154 0.03 12.86 -5.11
N VAL A 155 -0.21 13.71 -4.11
CA VAL A 155 -0.90 15.00 -4.29
C VAL A 155 -0.07 15.91 -5.21
N ALA A 156 1.22 16.05 -4.94
CA ALA A 156 2.12 16.87 -5.75
C ALA A 156 2.25 16.35 -7.18
N ALA A 157 2.38 15.04 -7.37
CA ALA A 157 2.47 14.45 -8.71
C ALA A 157 1.19 14.68 -9.52
N TYR A 158 0.02 14.59 -8.88
CA TYR A 158 -1.26 14.87 -9.52
C TYR A 158 -1.37 16.33 -9.96
N PHE A 159 -1.08 17.28 -9.07
CA PHE A 159 -1.19 18.71 -9.38
C PHE A 159 -0.11 19.19 -10.35
N ALA A 160 1.15 18.81 -10.14
CA ALA A 160 2.24 19.15 -11.07
C ALA A 160 1.99 18.55 -12.45
N GLY A 161 1.58 17.28 -12.52
CA GLY A 161 1.31 16.61 -13.79
C GLY A 161 0.15 17.22 -14.57
N ARG A 162 -0.90 17.67 -13.87
CA ARG A 162 -2.09 18.28 -14.47
C ARG A 162 -1.88 19.76 -14.84
N SER A 163 -1.17 20.53 -14.02
CA SER A 163 -0.96 21.96 -14.24
C SER A 163 0.19 22.27 -15.21
N ILE A 164 1.29 21.51 -15.14
CA ILE A 164 2.46 21.73 -16.02
C ILE A 164 2.31 20.93 -17.31
N GLY A 165 1.76 19.72 -17.26
CA GLY A 165 1.60 18.85 -18.43
C GLY A 165 2.95 18.34 -18.98
N GLY A 166 3.06 18.20 -20.29
CA GLY A 166 4.31 17.75 -20.94
C GLY A 166 4.38 16.25 -21.27
N PRO A 167 5.58 15.74 -21.60
CA PRO A 167 5.76 14.39 -22.12
C PRO A 167 5.23 13.33 -21.16
N LYS A 168 4.54 12.34 -21.71
CA LYS A 168 4.02 11.20 -20.96
C LYS A 168 5.17 10.30 -20.51
N LEU A 169 5.13 9.88 -19.25
CA LEU A 169 6.18 9.03 -18.66
C LEU A 169 6.16 7.63 -19.29
N TRP A 170 4.97 7.02 -19.38
CA TRP A 170 4.81 5.68 -19.92
C TRP A 170 3.45 5.52 -20.63
N PRO A 171 3.34 5.97 -21.89
CA PRO A 171 2.06 6.01 -22.61
C PRO A 171 1.33 4.66 -22.68
N ARG A 172 2.07 3.56 -22.89
CA ARG A 172 1.51 2.21 -23.08
C ARG A 172 0.87 1.63 -21.82
N LEU A 173 1.39 1.95 -20.64
CA LEU A 173 0.95 1.36 -19.37
C LEU A 173 0.11 2.35 -18.54
N SER A 174 0.42 3.65 -18.61
CA SER A 174 -0.26 4.68 -17.83
C SER A 174 -0.34 6.00 -18.62
N PRO A 175 -1.36 6.17 -19.48
CA PRO A 175 -1.46 7.32 -20.39
C PRO A 175 -1.62 8.68 -19.67
N LYS A 176 -2.00 8.66 -18.39
CA LYS A 176 -2.22 9.88 -17.60
C LYS A 176 -0.96 10.37 -16.87
N LYS A 177 0.10 9.57 -16.73
CA LYS A 177 1.33 9.96 -16.03
C LYS A 177 2.24 10.82 -16.91
N THR A 178 2.75 11.92 -16.38
CA THR A 178 3.68 12.85 -17.05
C THR A 178 5.02 12.91 -16.33
N TRP A 179 6.09 13.26 -17.05
CA TRP A 179 7.41 13.50 -16.45
C TRP A 179 7.40 14.66 -15.44
N SER A 180 6.64 15.72 -15.73
CA SER A 180 6.45 16.84 -14.79
C SER A 180 5.82 16.41 -13.47
N GLY A 181 4.82 15.52 -13.51
CA GLY A 181 4.19 14.96 -12.32
C GLY A 181 5.17 14.10 -11.53
N PHE A 182 5.95 13.26 -12.21
CA PHE A 182 6.98 12.46 -11.54
C PHE A 182 8.01 13.34 -10.82
N ILE A 183 8.62 14.30 -11.52
CA ILE A 183 9.64 15.19 -10.95
C ILE A 183 9.05 16.05 -9.83
N GLY A 184 7.87 16.64 -10.04
CA GLY A 184 7.20 17.46 -9.02
C GLY A 184 6.84 16.65 -7.78
N GLY A 185 6.33 15.43 -7.95
CA GLY A 185 6.06 14.50 -6.86
C GLY A 185 7.32 14.18 -6.06
N THR A 186 8.41 13.79 -6.73
CA THR A 186 9.68 13.46 -6.08
C THR A 186 10.23 14.66 -5.29
N LEU A 187 10.28 15.85 -5.89
CA LEU A 187 10.80 17.05 -5.24
C LEU A 187 9.99 17.42 -3.99
N VAL A 188 8.66 17.46 -4.10
CA VAL A 188 7.79 17.80 -2.95
C VAL A 188 7.85 16.72 -1.88
N GLY A 189 7.86 15.44 -2.26
CA GLY A 189 8.02 14.33 -1.33
C GLY A 189 9.33 14.42 -0.53
N THR A 190 10.45 14.75 -1.20
CA THR A 190 11.74 14.98 -0.53
C THR A 190 11.68 16.18 0.42
N LEU A 191 11.05 17.29 0.03
CA LEU A 191 10.90 18.46 0.89
C LEU A 191 10.04 18.16 2.13
N ILE A 192 8.95 17.40 1.96
CA ILE A 192 8.11 16.94 3.07
C ILE A 192 8.90 16.05 4.01
N ALA A 193 9.68 15.11 3.46
CA ALA A 193 10.53 14.23 4.26
C ALA A 193 11.51 15.03 5.14
N LEU A 194 12.18 16.02 4.54
CA LEU A 194 13.10 16.91 5.26
C LEU A 194 12.38 17.76 6.31
N ALA A 195 11.21 18.31 5.99
CA ALA A 195 10.43 19.12 6.91
C ALA A 195 10.00 18.32 8.15
N VAL A 196 9.49 17.11 7.96
CA VAL A 196 9.07 16.25 9.09
C VAL A 196 10.25 15.89 9.98
N VAL A 197 11.40 15.52 9.41
CA VAL A 197 12.61 15.23 10.20
C VAL A 197 13.04 16.47 11.01
N ARG A 198 13.07 17.64 10.38
CA ARG A 198 13.44 18.89 11.09
C ARG A 198 12.50 19.26 12.23
N ILE A 199 11.21 18.91 12.14
CA ILE A 199 10.22 19.16 13.18
C ILE A 199 10.32 18.11 14.29
N ALA A 200 10.66 16.87 13.95
CA ALA A 200 10.75 15.76 14.89
C ALA A 200 11.98 15.82 15.83
N GLY A 201 13.02 16.57 15.44
CA GLY A 201 14.29 16.68 16.18
C GLY A 201 15.33 15.67 15.71
#